data_AF-A0A0H4T8V6-F1
#
_entry.id   AF-A0A0H4T8V6-F1
#
_cell.length_a   1.000
_cell.length_b   1.000
_cell.length_c   1.000
_cell.angle_alpha   90.00
_cell.angle_beta   90.00
_cell.angle_gamma   90.00
#
_symmetry.space_group_name_H-M   'P 1'
#
loop_
_entity.id
_entity.type
_entity.pdbx_description
1 polymer ?
#
loop_
_entity_poly.entity_id
_entity_poly.type
_entity_poly.pdbx_seq_one_letter_code
_entity_poly.pdbx_strand_id
1 'polypeptide(L)'
;MRDALYERVKDDMDREAFGARVRAKVEEWGGLLDEDAAARVVLDEIGRGTVNFQTVRDLREGMEVTLRVLVDGIGPIREFARQDGSGGRVVNLDVSDDTGRCRLALWDEDVALVEKRRVSVGTPLRLLDCFVKVTRFGTEVSRGKFGSVLVEA
;
A
#
# COMPACT_ATOMS: atom_id res chain seq x y z
N MET A 1 2.88 23.02 -9.39
CA MET A 1 3.02 21.61 -8.97
C MET A 1 3.59 20.75 -10.09
N ARG A 2 3.04 20.85 -11.31
CA ARG A 2 3.56 20.22 -12.55
C ARG A 2 5.07 20.32 -12.78
N ASP A 3 5.70 21.48 -12.54
CA ASP A 3 7.15 21.65 -12.73
C ASP A 3 7.98 20.78 -11.79
N ALA A 4 7.52 20.57 -10.55
CA ALA A 4 8.18 19.70 -9.58
C ALA A 4 8.00 18.21 -9.92
N LEU A 5 6.90 17.83 -10.58
CA LEU A 5 6.69 16.47 -11.07
C LEU A 5 7.57 16.18 -12.30
N TYR A 6 7.75 17.17 -13.18
CA TYR A 6 8.66 17.06 -14.33
C TYR A 6 10.13 16.82 -13.92
N GLU A 7 10.61 17.47 -12.85
CA GLU A 7 12.00 17.28 -12.39
C GLU A 7 12.35 15.81 -12.08
N ARG A 8 11.35 14.95 -11.84
CA ARG A 8 11.53 13.51 -11.54
C ARG A 8 11.71 12.64 -12.78
N VAL A 9 11.39 13.19 -13.94
CA VAL A 9 11.39 12.49 -15.24
C VAL A 9 12.31 13.13 -16.27
N LYS A 10 12.94 14.27 -15.93
CA LYS A 10 13.83 15.01 -16.84
C LYS A 10 14.99 14.18 -17.39
N ASP A 11 15.38 13.12 -16.67
CA ASP A 11 16.44 12.20 -17.09
C ASP A 11 15.95 11.18 -18.13
N ASP A 12 14.63 10.94 -18.22
CA ASP A 12 14.00 9.94 -19.10
C ASP A 12 13.22 10.57 -20.27
N MET A 13 12.71 11.79 -20.11
CA MET A 13 11.97 12.52 -21.14
C MET A 13 12.03 14.03 -20.96
N ASP A 14 11.88 14.76 -22.06
CA ASP A 14 11.76 16.20 -22.02
C ASP A 14 10.38 16.68 -21.54
N ARG A 15 10.30 17.99 -21.26
CA ARG A 15 9.13 18.64 -20.68
C ARG A 15 7.91 18.62 -21.60
N GLU A 16 8.14 18.68 -22.91
CA GLU A 16 7.06 18.69 -23.90
C GLU A 16 6.45 17.30 -24.02
N ALA A 17 7.28 16.26 -24.10
CA ALA A 17 6.89 14.86 -24.12
C ALA A 17 6.13 14.47 -22.85
N PHE A 18 6.61 14.89 -21.67
CA PHE A 18 5.89 14.69 -20.42
C PHE A 18 4.51 15.37 -20.45
N GLY A 19 4.46 16.65 -20.82
CA GLY A 19 3.20 17.40 -20.91
C GLY A 19 2.20 16.82 -21.91
N ALA A 20 2.67 16.27 -23.04
CA ALA A 20 1.83 15.60 -24.02
C ALA A 20 1.20 14.33 -23.45
N ARG A 21 1.96 13.52 -22.72
CA ARG A 21 1.45 12.33 -22.03
C ARG A 21 0.42 12.67 -20.96
N VAL A 22 0.66 13.73 -20.17
CA VAL A 22 -0.31 14.20 -19.18
C VAL A 22 -1.63 14.58 -19.84
N ARG A 23 -1.60 15.38 -20.92
CA ARG A 23 -2.83 15.76 -21.64
C ARG A 23 -3.57 14.56 -22.23
N ALA A 24 -2.83 13.62 -22.83
CA ALA A 24 -3.41 12.38 -23.35
C ALA A 24 -4.12 11.59 -22.23
N LYS A 25 -3.56 11.55 -21.03
CA LYS A 25 -4.18 10.87 -19.88
C LYS A 25 -5.44 11.58 -19.38
N VAL A 26 -5.46 12.92 -19.35
CA VAL A 26 -6.67 13.71 -19.05
C VAL A 26 -7.78 13.39 -20.04
N GLU A 27 -7.49 13.36 -21.34
CA GLU A 27 -8.46 13.04 -22.39
C GLU A 27 -8.93 11.58 -22.33
N GLU A 28 -8.02 10.64 -22.12
CA GLU A 28 -8.32 9.21 -21.95
C GLU A 28 -9.33 8.97 -20.83
N TRP A 29 -9.21 9.73 -19.73
CA TRP A 29 -10.10 9.63 -18.57
C TRP A 29 -11.30 10.57 -18.69
N GLY A 30 -11.59 11.08 -19.89
CA GLY A 30 -12.78 11.90 -20.16
C GLY A 30 -12.83 13.20 -19.37
N GLY A 31 -11.68 13.75 -18.97
CA GLY A 31 -11.60 14.94 -18.14
C GLY A 31 -11.92 14.73 -16.65
N LEU A 32 -12.04 13.47 -16.20
CA LEU A 32 -12.22 13.15 -14.77
C LEU A 32 -10.95 13.44 -13.95
N LEU A 33 -9.78 13.41 -14.58
CA LEU A 33 -8.51 13.76 -13.97
C LEU A 33 -8.13 15.20 -14.34
N ASP A 34 -7.73 15.98 -13.35
CA ASP A 34 -7.00 17.24 -13.61
C ASP A 34 -5.56 16.95 -14.06
N GLU A 35 -4.85 17.98 -14.54
CA GLU A 35 -3.48 17.83 -15.04
C GLU A 35 -2.50 17.30 -13.96
N ASP A 36 -2.70 17.64 -12.69
CA ASP A 36 -1.80 17.21 -11.61
C ASP A 36 -2.02 15.74 -11.24
N ALA A 37 -3.28 15.27 -11.24
CA ALA A 37 -3.63 13.86 -11.07
C ALA A 37 -3.16 13.03 -12.26
N ALA A 38 -3.41 13.49 -13.49
CA ALA A 38 -2.93 12.85 -14.71
C ALA A 38 -1.39 12.78 -14.75
N ALA A 39 -0.69 13.82 -14.30
CA ALA A 39 0.76 13.82 -14.20
C ALA A 39 1.27 12.74 -13.24
N ARG A 40 0.59 12.50 -12.11
CA ARG A 40 0.94 11.40 -11.19
C ARG A 40 0.71 10.04 -11.80
N VAL A 41 -0.39 9.85 -12.54
CA VAL A 41 -0.63 8.59 -13.27
C VAL A 41 0.50 8.34 -14.28
N VAL A 42 0.91 9.36 -15.04
CA VAL A 42 2.05 9.24 -15.96
C VAL A 42 3.35 8.91 -15.22
N LEU A 43 3.57 9.48 -14.04
CA LEU A 43 4.71 9.13 -13.18
C LEU A 43 4.65 7.68 -12.72
N ASP A 44 3.49 7.20 -12.28
CA ASP A 44 3.29 5.81 -11.85
C ASP A 44 3.54 4.83 -13.01
N GLU A 45 3.04 5.13 -14.21
CA GLU A 45 3.22 4.31 -15.42
C GLU A 45 4.68 4.13 -15.84
N ILE A 46 5.52 5.14 -15.59
CA ILE A 46 6.96 5.09 -15.89
C ILE A 46 7.80 4.70 -14.67
N GLY A 47 7.16 4.27 -13.57
CA GLY A 47 7.83 3.83 -12.35
C GLY A 47 8.50 4.96 -11.54
N ARG A 48 8.16 6.22 -11.82
CA ARG A 48 8.63 7.44 -11.12
C ARG A 48 7.57 8.03 -10.18
N GLY A 49 6.50 7.28 -9.96
CA GLY A 49 5.41 7.58 -9.04
C GLY A 49 5.88 7.96 -7.65
N THR A 50 5.19 8.91 -7.01
CA THR A 50 5.40 9.15 -5.57
C THR A 50 4.41 8.29 -4.82
N VAL A 51 4.87 7.12 -4.39
CA VAL A 51 4.16 6.37 -3.37
C VAL A 51 4.17 7.24 -2.10
N ASN A 52 3.01 7.82 -1.78
CA ASN A 52 2.86 8.61 -0.56
C ASN A 52 2.78 7.65 0.62
N PHE A 53 3.88 7.53 1.36
CA PHE A 53 3.92 6.77 2.60
C PHE A 53 3.30 7.58 3.73
N GLN A 54 2.33 7.00 4.43
CA GLN A 54 1.84 7.51 5.69
C GLN A 54 2.70 6.98 6.84
N THR A 55 2.52 7.55 8.02
CA THR A 55 3.10 7.04 9.27
C THR A 55 2.03 6.33 10.09
N VAL A 56 2.43 5.39 10.93
CA VAL A 56 1.50 4.64 11.80
C VAL A 56 0.73 5.56 12.74
N ARG A 57 1.34 6.66 13.21
CA ARG A 57 0.68 7.66 14.06
C ARG A 57 -0.49 8.38 13.38
N ASP A 58 -0.41 8.55 12.07
CA ASP A 58 -1.39 9.34 11.31
C ASP A 58 -2.56 8.51 10.78
N LEU A 59 -2.56 7.20 11.03
CA LEU A 59 -3.64 6.30 10.64
C LEU A 59 -4.96 6.66 11.31
N ARG A 60 -6.05 6.67 10.52
CA ARG A 60 -7.43 6.89 10.97
C ARG A 60 -8.36 5.86 10.34
N GLU A 61 -9.49 5.62 10.99
CA GLU A 61 -10.56 4.74 10.48
C GLU A 61 -10.90 5.08 9.02
N GLY A 62 -10.97 4.06 8.18
CA GLY A 62 -11.46 4.21 6.81
C GLY A 62 -10.42 4.68 5.79
N MET A 63 -9.17 4.95 6.21
CA MET A 63 -8.12 5.36 5.29
C MET A 63 -7.62 4.20 4.44
N GLU A 64 -7.36 4.48 3.16
CA GLU A 64 -6.45 3.70 2.33
C GLU A 64 -5.05 4.28 2.50
N VAL A 65 -4.07 3.42 2.78
CA VAL A 65 -2.71 3.82 3.16
C VAL A 65 -1.65 2.96 2.53
N THR A 66 -0.53 3.59 2.27
CA THR A 66 0.72 2.94 1.96
C THR A 66 1.72 3.17 3.10
N LEU A 67 2.32 2.10 3.62
CA LEU A 67 3.18 2.13 4.80
C LEU A 67 4.49 1.37 4.57
N ARG A 68 5.53 1.79 5.29
CA ARG A 68 6.71 0.97 5.56
C ARG A 68 6.75 0.66 7.04
N VAL A 69 6.83 -0.62 7.38
CA VAL A 69 6.81 -1.08 8.76
C VAL A 69 7.78 -2.24 8.96
N LEU A 70 8.27 -2.41 10.18
CA LEU A 70 9.03 -3.57 10.63
C LEU A 70 8.08 -4.53 11.35
N VAL A 71 8.25 -5.84 11.12
CA VAL A 71 7.52 -6.86 11.90
C VAL A 71 8.15 -7.02 13.27
N ASP A 72 7.40 -6.69 14.32
CA ASP A 72 7.81 -6.84 15.71
C ASP A 72 7.37 -8.18 16.31
N GLY A 73 6.25 -8.72 15.84
CA GLY A 73 5.63 -9.92 16.40
C GLY A 73 4.73 -10.64 15.41
N ILE A 74 4.60 -11.95 15.58
CA ILE A 74 3.76 -12.82 14.75
C ILE A 74 2.84 -13.63 15.66
N GLY A 75 1.55 -13.44 15.52
CA GLY A 75 0.54 -14.23 16.22
C GLY A 75 0.37 -15.64 15.65
N PRO A 76 -0.42 -16.50 16.31
CA PRO A 76 -0.74 -17.82 15.77
C PRO A 76 -1.64 -17.70 14.53
N ILE A 77 -1.44 -18.60 13.56
CA ILE A 77 -2.36 -18.79 12.45
C ILE A 77 -3.66 -19.36 12.98
N ARG A 78 -4.79 -18.74 12.63
CA ARG A 78 -6.13 -19.19 13.00
C ARG A 78 -6.89 -19.59 11.75
N GLU A 79 -7.55 -20.74 11.81
CA GLU A 79 -8.41 -21.26 10.74
C GLU A 79 -9.86 -21.26 11.21
N PHE A 80 -10.79 -20.99 10.30
CA PHE A 80 -12.23 -20.93 10.58
C PHE A 80 -13.06 -21.34 9.36
N ALA A 81 -14.31 -21.74 9.58
CA ALA A 81 -15.27 -21.99 8.51
C ALA A 81 -16.09 -20.72 8.21
N ARG A 82 -16.26 -20.38 6.93
CA ARG A 82 -17.15 -19.31 6.48
C ARG A 82 -18.59 -19.81 6.37
N GLN A 83 -19.52 -18.87 6.26
CA GLN A 83 -20.96 -19.16 6.10
C GLN A 83 -21.26 -19.92 4.79
N ASP A 84 -20.43 -19.75 3.76
CA ASP A 84 -20.54 -20.46 2.48
C ASP A 84 -19.91 -21.87 2.51
N GLY A 85 -19.39 -22.31 3.66
CA GLY A 85 -18.71 -23.59 3.83
C GLY A 85 -17.24 -23.60 3.41
N SER A 86 -16.71 -22.50 2.86
CA SER A 86 -15.28 -22.39 2.56
C SER A 86 -14.43 -22.21 3.83
N GLY A 87 -13.18 -22.66 3.80
CA GLY A 87 -12.21 -22.42 4.86
C GLY A 87 -11.57 -21.05 4.74
N GLY A 88 -11.49 -20.31 5.85
CA GLY A 88 -10.78 -19.03 5.95
C GLY A 88 -9.63 -19.12 6.94
N ARG A 89 -8.57 -18.35 6.69
CA ARG A 89 -7.39 -18.30 7.56
C ARG A 89 -6.99 -16.87 7.84
N VAL A 90 -6.44 -16.61 9.02
CA VAL A 90 -5.93 -15.29 9.40
C VAL A 90 -4.74 -15.40 10.35
N VAL A 91 -3.75 -14.55 10.14
CA VAL A 91 -2.67 -14.29 11.10
C VAL A 91 -2.52 -12.79 11.30
N ASN A 92 -2.36 -12.38 12.56
CA ASN A 92 -2.13 -10.98 12.91
C ASN A 92 -0.65 -10.80 13.24
N LEU A 93 -0.03 -9.79 12.63
CA LEU A 93 1.33 -9.36 12.93
C LEU A 93 1.28 -8.08 13.75
N ASP A 94 2.17 -7.94 14.71
CA ASP A 94 2.48 -6.65 15.33
C ASP A 94 3.57 -5.99 14.48
N VAL A 95 3.30 -4.77 14.02
CA VAL A 95 4.20 -4.03 13.13
C VAL A 95 4.38 -2.59 13.62
N SER A 96 5.53 -1.98 13.31
CA SER A 96 5.83 -0.61 13.72
C SER A 96 6.65 0.17 12.71
N ASP A 97 6.55 1.49 12.80
CA ASP A 97 7.53 2.42 12.26
C ASP A 97 8.12 3.27 13.40
N ASP A 98 8.87 4.32 13.06
CA ASP A 98 9.44 5.25 14.03
C ASP A 98 8.38 6.11 14.76
N THR A 99 7.15 6.15 14.26
CA THR A 99 6.07 7.00 14.78
C THR A 99 5.10 6.28 15.71
N GLY A 100 4.93 4.96 15.55
CA GLY A 100 3.97 4.18 16.31
C GLY A 100 3.94 2.68 15.97
N ARG A 101 2.95 1.97 16.55
CA ARG A 101 2.71 0.54 16.33
C ARG A 101 1.25 0.28 15.95
N CYS A 102 1.02 -0.69 15.07
CA CYS A 102 -0.30 -1.16 14.70
C CYS A 102 -0.29 -2.68 14.44
N ARG A 103 -1.45 -3.24 14.13
CA ARG A 103 -1.54 -4.65 13.70
C ARG A 103 -1.72 -4.74 12.20
N LEU A 104 -1.09 -5.73 11.58
CA LEU A 104 -1.34 -6.12 10.20
C LEU A 104 -2.08 -7.46 10.18
N ALA A 105 -3.28 -7.49 9.62
CA ALA A 105 -4.05 -8.72 9.42
C ALA A 105 -3.76 -9.29 8.03
N LEU A 106 -3.16 -10.47 7.98
CA LEU A 106 -2.95 -11.25 6.77
C LEU A 106 -4.04 -12.31 6.67
N TRP A 107 -4.82 -12.25 5.59
CA TRP A 107 -5.96 -13.14 5.35
C TRP A 107 -5.61 -14.18 4.28
N ASP A 108 -6.17 -15.37 4.42
CA ASP A 108 -6.21 -16.41 3.38
C ASP A 108 -4.85 -16.71 2.71
N GLU A 109 -4.66 -16.31 1.46
CA GLU A 109 -3.42 -16.51 0.72
C GLU A 109 -2.22 -15.77 1.32
N ASP A 110 -2.45 -14.63 1.98
CA ASP A 110 -1.40 -13.82 2.58
C ASP A 110 -0.78 -14.52 3.80
N VAL A 111 -1.52 -15.43 4.44
CA VAL A 111 -1.00 -16.28 5.54
C VAL A 111 0.22 -17.10 5.07
N ALA A 112 0.28 -17.45 3.77
CA ALA A 112 1.40 -18.20 3.22
C ALA A 112 2.73 -17.43 3.30
N LEU A 113 2.72 -16.11 3.43
CA LEU A 113 3.93 -15.30 3.65
C LEU A 113 4.63 -15.70 4.96
N VAL A 114 3.85 -15.97 6.01
CA VAL A 114 4.35 -16.42 7.31
C VAL A 114 4.68 -17.92 7.28
N GLU A 115 3.78 -18.75 6.74
CA GLU A 115 3.99 -20.22 6.67
C GLU A 115 5.27 -20.59 5.92
N LYS A 116 5.54 -19.89 4.80
CA LYS A 116 6.73 -20.11 3.97
C LYS A 116 7.96 -19.36 4.49
N ARG A 117 7.89 -18.75 5.68
CA ARG A 117 8.96 -17.97 6.32
C ARG A 117 9.51 -16.84 5.45
N ARG A 118 8.69 -16.29 4.55
CA ARG A 118 9.03 -15.07 3.81
C ARG A 118 8.91 -13.84 4.70
N VAL A 119 8.07 -13.92 5.72
CA VAL A 119 7.91 -12.92 6.77
C VAL A 119 8.26 -13.54 8.12
N SER A 120 9.15 -12.87 8.85
CA SER A 120 9.61 -13.22 10.19
C SER A 120 9.75 -11.95 11.03
N VAL A 121 9.95 -12.08 12.35
CA VAL A 121 10.27 -10.91 13.19
C VAL A 121 11.54 -10.25 12.67
N GLY A 122 11.51 -8.92 12.53
CA GLY A 122 12.55 -8.10 11.93
C GLY A 122 12.47 -7.98 10.41
N THR A 123 11.49 -8.60 9.74
CA THR A 123 11.29 -8.42 8.30
C THR A 123 10.69 -7.03 8.00
N PRO A 124 11.31 -6.20 7.15
CA PRO A 124 10.71 -4.97 6.69
C PRO A 124 9.63 -5.26 5.64
N LEU A 125 8.48 -4.60 5.77
CA LEU A 125 7.34 -4.73 4.88
C LEU A 125 6.97 -3.38 4.28
N ARG A 126 6.59 -3.43 3.00
CA ARG A 126 5.89 -2.35 2.31
C ARG A 126 4.44 -2.76 2.09
N LEU A 127 3.52 -2.02 2.69
CA LEU A 127 2.08 -2.22 2.55
C LEU A 127 1.58 -1.20 1.54
N LEU A 128 1.00 -1.63 0.41
CA LEU A 128 0.50 -0.75 -0.64
C LEU A 128 -1.01 -0.77 -0.65
N ASP A 129 -1.63 0.40 -0.72
CA ASP A 129 -3.09 0.59 -0.85
C ASP A 129 -3.91 -0.29 0.11
N CYS A 130 -3.42 -0.38 1.34
CA CYS A 130 -4.00 -1.18 2.41
C CYS A 130 -5.02 -0.37 3.20
N PHE A 131 -5.99 -1.04 3.81
CA PHE A 131 -7.10 -0.37 4.49
C PHE A 131 -6.94 -0.36 6.01
N VAL A 132 -7.21 0.79 6.61
CA VAL A 132 -7.16 1.01 8.07
C VAL A 132 -8.52 0.76 8.71
N LYS A 133 -8.49 -0.05 9.75
CA LYS A 133 -9.63 -0.31 10.63
C LYS A 133 -9.20 -0.15 12.10
N VAL A 134 -9.81 0.79 12.79
CA VAL A 134 -9.73 0.99 14.23
C VAL A 134 -10.68 0.01 14.90
N THR A 135 -10.13 -0.87 15.71
CA THR A 135 -10.88 -1.83 16.51
C THR A 135 -10.79 -1.47 17.99
N ARG A 136 -11.56 -2.18 18.84
CA ARG A 136 -11.40 -2.09 20.31
C ARG A 136 -9.99 -2.47 20.81
N PHE A 137 -9.18 -3.10 19.95
CA PHE A 137 -7.82 -3.54 20.27
C PHE A 137 -6.73 -2.64 19.65
N GLY A 138 -7.12 -1.48 19.10
CA GLY A 138 -6.23 -0.53 18.44
C GLY A 138 -6.39 -0.53 16.92
N THR A 139 -5.46 0.15 16.25
CA THR A 139 -5.42 0.29 14.79
C THR A 139 -4.94 -1.00 14.13
N GLU A 140 -5.73 -1.50 13.21
CA GLU A 140 -5.45 -2.65 12.35
C GLU A 140 -5.36 -2.18 10.90
N VAL A 141 -4.41 -2.73 10.15
CA VAL A 141 -4.23 -2.55 8.71
C VAL A 141 -4.46 -3.89 8.04
N SER A 142 -5.14 -3.90 6.90
CA SER A 142 -5.40 -5.10 6.12
C SER A 142 -5.16 -4.85 4.64
N ARG A 143 -4.76 -5.89 3.89
CA ARG A 143 -4.47 -5.77 2.46
C ARG A 143 -5.66 -5.25 1.65
N GLY A 144 -6.88 -5.62 2.01
CA GLY A 144 -8.06 -5.30 1.21
C GLY A 144 -8.04 -6.00 -0.16
N LYS A 145 -8.97 -5.63 -1.04
CA LYS A 145 -9.11 -6.27 -2.36
C LYS A 145 -7.95 -5.94 -3.31
N PHE A 146 -7.52 -4.69 -3.30
CA PHE A 146 -6.56 -4.14 -4.27
C PHE A 146 -5.17 -3.87 -3.69
N GLY A 147 -5.02 -3.87 -2.37
CA GLY A 147 -3.73 -3.66 -1.75
C GLY A 147 -2.79 -4.85 -1.89
N SER A 148 -1.53 -4.62 -1.53
CA SER A 148 -0.44 -5.59 -1.60
C SER A 148 0.44 -5.53 -0.36
N VAL A 149 0.95 -6.69 0.07
CA VAL A 149 1.95 -6.81 1.13
C VAL A 149 3.26 -7.30 0.51
N LEU A 150 4.28 -6.44 0.49
CA LEU A 150 5.57 -6.71 -0.12
C LEU A 150 6.64 -6.85 0.97
N VAL A 151 7.49 -7.87 0.83
CA VAL A 151 8.69 -8.03 1.64
C VAL A 151 9.81 -7.20 1.01
N GLU A 152 10.39 -6.28 1.77
CA GLU A 152 11.60 -5.57 1.34
C GLU A 152 12.83 -6.42 1.68
N ALA A 153 13.81 -6.44 0.77
CA ALA A 153 15.06 -7.17 0.90
C ALA A 153 16.22 -6.25 1.30
#